data_AF-A0A937U042-F1
#
_entry.id   AF-A0A937U042-F1
#
_cell.length_a   1.000
_cell.length_b   1.000
_cell.length_c   1.000
_cell.angle_alpha   90.00
_cell.angle_beta   90.00
_cell.angle_gamma   90.00
#
_symmetry.space_group_name_H-M   'P 1'
#
loop_
_entity.id
_entity.type
_entity.pdbx_description
1 polymer ?
#
loop_
_entity_poly.entity_id
_entity_poly.type
_entity_poly.pdbx_seq_one_letter_code
_entity_poly.pdbx_strand_id
1 'polypeptide(L)'
;MSCSTEGITRVRVRPLALGLTSDGTPAGPAAAEVTWASTHDDRWHQVYVNGRLAGVTAARGDRRLVVSAPVGSAGRHGMLLVEVLAVDGADRWTDFANALSGFGPDAGAEVRLSWQAGLYLDPNLEAFDVFGDGATGTVDY
;
A
#
# COMPACT_ATOMS: atom_id res chain seq x y z
N MET A 1 -18.72 7.46 13.36
CA MET A 1 -17.43 8.00 12.90
C MET A 1 -16.34 7.48 13.79
N SER A 2 -15.90 6.26 13.52
CA SER A 2 -14.70 5.72 14.17
C SER A 2 -13.79 5.07 13.12
N CYS A 3 -12.51 5.43 13.13
CA CYS A 3 -11.45 4.80 12.36
C CYS A 3 -10.31 4.45 13.32
N SER A 4 -9.56 3.39 13.04
CA SER A 4 -8.41 3.02 13.87
C SER A 4 -7.32 2.32 13.05
N THR A 5 -6.07 2.63 13.35
CA THR A 5 -4.88 1.88 12.93
C THR A 5 -4.48 0.81 13.96
N GLU A 6 -4.98 0.92 15.20
CA GLU A 6 -4.66 -0.03 16.27
C GLU A 6 -5.08 -1.44 15.88
N GLY A 7 -4.26 -2.44 16.18
CA GLY A 7 -4.56 -3.84 15.86
C GLY A 7 -4.44 -4.19 14.38
N ILE A 8 -4.07 -3.24 13.50
CA ILE A 8 -3.62 -3.51 12.14
C ILE A 8 -2.10 -3.65 12.16
N THR A 9 -1.59 -4.77 11.65
CA THR A 9 -0.16 -5.08 11.66
C THR A 9 0.23 -5.81 10.37
N ARG A 10 1.53 -6.02 10.15
CA ARG A 10 2.07 -6.81 9.03
C ARG A 10 1.52 -6.37 7.67
N VAL A 11 1.41 -5.05 7.45
CA VAL A 11 1.04 -4.50 6.15
C VAL A 11 2.14 -4.84 5.15
N ARG A 12 1.80 -5.49 4.04
CA ARG A 12 2.71 -5.88 2.95
C ARG A 12 2.13 -5.45 1.62
N VAL A 13 2.99 -4.97 0.72
CA VAL A 13 2.57 -4.40 -0.57
C VAL A 13 3.32 -5.07 -1.71
N ARG A 14 2.67 -5.91 -2.52
CA ARG A 14 3.29 -6.51 -3.69
C ARG A 14 2.96 -5.71 -4.95
N PRO A 15 3.94 -5.13 -5.66
CA PRO A 15 3.67 -4.46 -6.93
C PRO A 15 3.16 -5.45 -7.98
N LEU A 16 2.18 -5.02 -8.78
CA LEU A 16 1.59 -5.81 -9.85
C LEU A 16 1.79 -5.09 -11.19
N ALA A 17 2.43 -5.78 -12.14
CA ALA A 17 2.45 -5.36 -13.54
C ALA A 17 1.09 -5.69 -14.16
N LEU A 18 0.43 -4.71 -14.78
CA LEU A 18 -0.89 -4.88 -15.39
C LEU A 18 -0.85 -5.04 -16.91
N GLY A 19 0.33 -5.02 -17.53
CA GLY A 19 0.46 -5.17 -18.97
C GLY A 19 1.91 -5.33 -19.41
N LEU A 20 2.08 -5.51 -20.72
CA LEU A 20 3.37 -5.50 -21.39
C LEU A 20 3.51 -4.25 -22.27
N THR A 21 4.72 -3.77 -22.45
CA THR A 21 5.09 -2.78 -23.47
C THR A 21 5.02 -3.42 -24.86
N SER A 22 5.17 -2.62 -25.93
CA SER A 22 5.23 -3.11 -27.31
C SER A 22 6.31 -4.16 -27.55
N ASP A 23 7.33 -4.18 -26.69
CA ASP A 23 8.52 -5.02 -26.83
C ASP A 23 8.43 -6.28 -25.94
N GLY A 24 7.25 -6.52 -25.33
CA GLY A 24 6.97 -7.69 -24.51
C GLY A 24 7.52 -7.62 -23.08
N THR A 25 8.10 -6.49 -22.67
CA THR A 25 8.53 -6.28 -21.28
C THR A 25 7.37 -5.84 -20.40
N PRO A 26 7.33 -6.16 -19.10
CA PRO A 26 6.27 -5.65 -18.22
C PRO A 26 6.21 -4.11 -18.25
N ALA A 27 5.04 -3.56 -18.56
CA ALA A 27 4.74 -2.17 -18.26
C ALA A 27 4.79 -2.04 -16.72
N GLY A 28 5.44 -0.99 -16.21
CA GLY A 28 5.71 -0.81 -14.78
C GLY A 28 4.46 -0.97 -13.88
N PRO A 29 4.64 -1.11 -12.55
CA PRO A 29 3.55 -1.45 -11.64
C PRO A 29 2.44 -0.40 -11.67
N ALA A 30 1.30 -0.73 -12.28
CA ALA A 30 0.10 0.11 -12.32
C ALA A 30 -0.87 -0.21 -11.16
N ALA A 31 -0.64 -1.32 -10.48
CA ALA A 31 -1.35 -1.70 -9.26
C ALA A 31 -0.39 -2.24 -8.21
N ALA A 32 -0.89 -2.31 -6.99
CA ALA A 32 -0.26 -3.03 -5.91
C ALA A 32 -1.32 -3.86 -5.18
N GLU A 33 -0.92 -5.07 -4.80
CA GLU A 33 -1.66 -5.87 -3.84
C GLU A 33 -1.21 -5.51 -2.44
N VAL A 34 -2.14 -5.08 -1.61
CA VAL A 34 -1.92 -4.79 -0.21
C VAL A 34 -2.52 -5.92 0.62
N THR A 35 -1.76 -6.45 1.55
CA THR A 35 -2.21 -7.44 2.54
C THR A 35 -1.84 -6.99 3.94
N TRP A 36 -2.60 -7.41 4.95
CA TRP A 36 -2.35 -7.03 6.34
C TRP A 36 -2.88 -8.10 7.30
N ALA A 37 -2.50 -8.00 8.57
CA ALA A 37 -3.19 -8.67 9.66
C ALA A 37 -4.06 -7.64 10.39
N SER A 38 -5.22 -8.06 10.91
CA SER A 38 -6.08 -7.19 11.72
C SER A 38 -6.79 -7.98 12.81
N THR A 39 -6.91 -7.40 14.00
CA THR A 39 -7.77 -7.90 15.08
C THR A 39 -9.23 -7.46 14.93
N HIS A 40 -9.55 -6.63 13.92
CA HIS A 40 -10.89 -6.09 13.68
C HIS A 40 -11.67 -6.93 12.66
N ASP A 41 -12.22 -8.07 13.08
CA ASP A 41 -12.95 -9.00 12.20
C ASP A 41 -14.36 -8.56 11.81
N ASP A 42 -14.93 -7.62 12.57
CA ASP A 42 -16.25 -7.06 12.35
C ASP A 42 -16.24 -5.72 11.58
N ARG A 43 -15.05 -5.19 11.26
CA ARG A 43 -14.87 -3.88 10.63
C ARG A 43 -14.47 -4.01 9.17
N TRP A 44 -14.70 -2.94 8.41
CA TRP A 44 -14.20 -2.82 7.05
C TRP A 44 -12.80 -2.23 7.07
N HIS A 45 -12.05 -2.40 5.99
CA HIS A 45 -10.72 -1.82 5.88
C HIS A 45 -10.63 -0.91 4.68
N GLN A 46 -10.07 0.26 4.90
CA GLN A 46 -9.73 1.22 3.87
C GLN A 46 -8.23 1.22 3.67
N VAL A 47 -7.80 1.18 2.41
CA VAL A 47 -6.39 1.27 2.03
C VAL A 47 -6.15 2.65 1.44
N TYR A 48 -5.10 3.29 1.91
CA TYR A 48 -4.64 4.60 1.48
C TYR A 48 -3.28 4.45 0.80
N VAL A 49 -3.10 5.14 -0.32
CA VAL A 49 -1.83 5.23 -1.04
C VAL A 49 -1.44 6.70 -1.12
N ASN A 50 -0.28 7.05 -0.58
CA ASN A 50 0.22 8.43 -0.49
C ASN A 50 -0.83 9.39 0.12
N GLY A 51 -1.45 8.96 1.23
CA GLY A 51 -2.46 9.73 1.94
C GLY A 51 -3.82 9.86 1.22
N ARG A 52 -4.05 9.13 0.12
CA ARG A 52 -5.31 9.17 -0.63
C ARG A 52 -6.04 7.85 -0.54
N LEU A 53 -7.35 7.87 -0.31
CA LEU A 53 -8.17 6.66 -0.29
C LEU A 53 -8.07 5.95 -1.64
N ALA A 54 -7.50 4.75 -1.64
CA ALA A 54 -7.23 3.96 -2.83
C ALA A 54 -8.23 2.81 -3.00
N GLY A 55 -8.84 2.36 -1.90
CA GLY A 55 -9.93 1.41 -1.96
C GLY A 55 -10.44 0.98 -0.58
N VAL A 56 -11.52 0.21 -0.61
CA VAL A 56 -12.20 -0.34 0.58
C VAL A 56 -12.42 -1.82 0.34
N THR A 57 -12.31 -2.64 1.38
CA THR A 57 -12.60 -4.08 1.26
C THR A 57 -14.03 -4.34 0.82
N ALA A 58 -14.27 -5.50 0.18
CA ALA A 58 -15.60 -5.91 -0.27
C ALA A 58 -16.38 -6.64 0.84
N ALA A 59 -15.65 -7.26 1.78
CA ALA A 59 -16.19 -7.83 3.00
C ALA A 59 -15.34 -7.44 4.22
N ARG A 60 -15.95 -7.52 5.41
CA ARG A 60 -15.30 -7.21 6.70
C ARG A 60 -14.11 -8.12 7.01
N GLY A 61 -14.18 -9.37 6.55
CA GLY A 61 -13.12 -10.37 6.76
C GLY A 61 -11.94 -10.26 5.80
N ASP A 62 -12.02 -9.42 4.77
CA ASP A 62 -10.95 -9.32 3.78
C ASP A 62 -9.70 -8.70 4.41
N ARG A 63 -8.55 -9.31 4.15
CA ARG A 63 -7.22 -8.85 4.61
C ARG A 63 -6.27 -8.58 3.44
N ARG A 64 -6.88 -8.32 2.29
CA ARG A 64 -6.23 -8.17 1.00
C ARG A 64 -7.04 -7.20 0.15
N LEU A 65 -6.36 -6.32 -0.57
CA LEU A 65 -6.97 -5.45 -1.56
C LEU A 65 -5.98 -5.14 -2.68
N VAL A 66 -6.44 -5.14 -3.93
CA VAL A 66 -5.65 -4.62 -5.05
C VAL A 66 -6.02 -3.15 -5.26
N VAL A 67 -5.02 -2.27 -5.21
CA VAL A 67 -5.18 -0.83 -5.36
C VAL A 67 -4.37 -0.32 -6.54
N SER A 68 -4.80 0.81 -7.10
CA SER A 68 -4.00 1.48 -8.13
C SER A 68 -2.74 2.07 -7.51
N ALA A 69 -1.60 1.80 -8.13
CA ALA A 69 -0.32 2.40 -7.75
C ALA A 69 -0.10 3.62 -8.66
N PRO A 70 -0.14 4.86 -8.14
CA PRO A 70 0.06 6.02 -8.97
C PRO A 70 1.46 6.00 -9.60
N VAL A 71 1.51 6.12 -10.93
CA VAL A 71 2.74 6.43 -11.67
C VAL A 71 3.12 7.89 -11.40
N GLY A 72 4.40 8.14 -11.10
CA GLY A 72 4.90 9.51 -10.97
C GLY A 72 4.79 10.26 -12.30
N SER A 73 4.68 11.60 -12.22
CA SER A 73 4.51 12.49 -13.37
C SER A 73 5.63 12.40 -14.42
N ALA A 74 6.78 11.81 -14.09
CA ALA A 74 7.92 11.60 -14.97
C ALA A 74 8.06 10.13 -15.46
N GLY A 75 7.03 9.28 -15.31
CA GLY A 75 7.11 7.86 -15.67
C GLY A 75 8.03 7.04 -14.76
N ARG A 76 8.52 7.64 -13.67
CA ARG A 76 9.26 6.95 -12.61
C ARG A 76 8.27 6.60 -11.50
N HIS A 77 8.28 5.35 -11.05
CA HIS A 77 7.58 4.96 -9.84
C HIS A 77 8.34 5.56 -8.65
N GLY A 78 7.63 6.39 -7.88
CA GLY A 78 8.14 6.97 -6.65
C GLY A 78 7.96 6.01 -5.48
N MET A 79 8.45 6.43 -4.32
CA MET A 79 8.12 5.79 -3.05
C MET A 79 6.60 5.85 -2.83
N LEU A 80 6.00 4.71 -2.48
CA LEU A 80 4.60 4.62 -2.13
C LEU A 80 4.46 4.43 -0.62
N LEU A 81 3.67 5.31 -0.02
CA LEU A 81 3.21 5.18 1.36
C LEU A 81 1.90 4.40 1.36
N VAL A 82 1.83 3.28 2.09
CA VAL A 82 0.59 2.50 2.21
C VAL A 82 0.14 2.42 3.66
N GLU A 83 -1.06 2.95 3.91
CA GLU A 83 -1.74 2.93 5.20
C GLU A 83 -3.05 2.15 5.11
N VAL A 84 -3.42 1.47 6.20
CA VAL A 84 -4.68 0.72 6.29
C VAL A 84 -5.40 1.14 7.56
N LEU A 85 -6.69 1.47 7.43
CA LEU A 85 -7.57 1.83 8.54
C LEU A 85 -8.70 0.81 8.69
N ALA A 86 -9.02 0.43 9.92
CA ALA A 86 -10.26 -0.25 10.24
C ALA A 86 -11.36 0.78 10.49
N VAL A 87 -12.51 0.61 9.85
CA VAL A 87 -13.64 1.56 9.89
C VAL A 87 -14.97 0.84 10.08
N ASP A 88 -15.93 1.54 10.68
CA ASP A 88 -17.28 1.01 10.86
C ASP A 88 -18.01 0.87 9.54
N GLY A 89 -18.98 -0.05 9.47
CA GLY A 89 -19.72 -0.30 8.24
C GLY A 89 -20.50 0.91 7.72
N ALA A 90 -20.96 1.80 8.60
CA ALA A 90 -21.61 3.05 8.23
C ALA A 90 -20.63 4.07 7.64
N ASP A 91 -19.35 3.99 8.03
CA ASP A 91 -18.30 4.94 7.66
C ASP A 91 -17.39 4.40 6.54
N ARG A 92 -17.67 3.20 5.98
CA ARG A 92 -16.79 2.52 5.02
C ARG A 92 -16.47 3.33 3.76
N TRP A 93 -17.34 4.27 3.40
CA TRP A 93 -17.15 5.16 2.25
C TRP A 93 -16.81 6.60 2.63
N THR A 94 -16.65 6.87 3.93
CA THR A 94 -16.16 8.16 4.43
C THR A 94 -14.64 8.17 4.30
N ASP A 95 -14.10 9.19 3.65
CA ASP A 95 -12.66 9.38 3.53
C ASP A 95 -12.07 9.92 4.83
N PHE A 96 -11.16 9.15 5.44
CA PHE A 96 -10.45 9.46 6.68
C PHE A 96 -8.99 9.86 6.43
N ALA A 97 -8.62 10.31 5.22
CA ALA A 97 -7.27 10.78 4.90
C ALA A 97 -6.74 11.83 5.91
N ASN A 98 -7.61 12.71 6.41
CA ASN A 98 -7.22 13.74 7.40
C ASN A 98 -6.94 13.17 8.80
N ALA A 99 -7.33 11.93 9.09
CA ALA A 99 -7.04 11.23 10.33
C ALA A 99 -5.76 10.41 10.26
N LEU A 100 -5.11 10.34 9.09
CA LEU A 100 -3.81 9.73 8.93
C LEU A 100 -2.78 10.56 9.69
N SER A 101 -2.20 9.98 10.74
CA SER A 101 -1.15 10.60 11.56
C SER A 101 0.25 10.16 11.15
N GLY A 102 0.38 9.37 10.09
CA GLY A 102 1.59 8.60 9.79
C GLY A 102 1.67 7.31 10.62
N PHE A 103 2.77 6.58 10.44
CA PHE A 103 2.93 5.24 10.99
C PHE A 103 3.40 5.24 12.45
N GLY A 104 2.78 4.40 13.27
CA GLY A 104 3.48 3.84 14.44
C GLY A 104 4.45 2.74 13.97
N PRO A 105 5.45 2.33 14.77
CA PRO A 105 6.44 1.33 14.37
C PRO A 105 5.83 -0.02 13.90
N ASP A 106 4.59 -0.32 14.29
CA ASP A 106 3.85 -1.53 13.87
C ASP A 106 2.66 -1.26 12.93
N ALA A 107 2.36 0.02 12.63
CA ALA A 107 1.17 0.45 11.93
C ALA A 107 1.52 1.06 10.57
N GLY A 108 1.43 0.25 9.50
CA GLY A 108 1.61 0.67 8.11
C GLY A 108 2.96 0.28 7.49
N ALA A 109 3.13 0.54 6.19
CA ALA A 109 4.34 0.17 5.46
C ALA A 109 4.72 1.24 4.44
N GLU A 110 5.97 1.70 4.51
CA GLU A 110 6.60 2.46 3.44
C GLU A 110 7.20 1.48 2.42
N VAL A 111 6.81 1.63 1.15
CA VAL A 111 7.25 0.74 0.09
C VAL A 111 7.83 1.55 -1.05
N ARG A 112 9.15 1.50 -1.17
CA ARG A 112 9.85 2.12 -2.28
C ARG A 112 9.78 1.25 -3.53
N LEU A 113 8.90 1.61 -4.46
CA LEU A 113 8.88 1.00 -5.80
C LEU A 113 9.95 1.63 -6.68
N SER A 114 11.19 1.13 -6.62
CA SER A 114 12.25 1.56 -7.53
C SER A 114 12.20 0.77 -8.84
N TRP A 115 11.74 1.41 -9.92
CA TRP A 115 11.80 0.86 -11.28
C TRP A 115 12.94 1.54 -12.03
N GLN A 116 14.01 0.80 -12.36
CA GLN A 116 15.12 1.32 -13.13
C GLN A 116 15.14 0.72 -14.53
N ALA A 117 15.00 1.59 -15.54
CA ALA A 117 15.28 1.31 -16.95
C ALA A 117 14.49 0.16 -17.63
N GLY A 118 13.25 -0.13 -17.22
CA GLY A 118 12.40 -1.07 -17.95
C GLY A 118 12.73 -2.55 -17.75
N LEU A 119 13.62 -2.86 -16.81
CA LEU A 119 13.93 -4.23 -16.42
C LEU A 119 13.29 -4.54 -15.07
N TYR A 120 12.60 -5.68 -15.02
CA TYR A 120 12.16 -6.31 -13.79
C TYR A 120 13.39 -6.49 -12.89
N LEU A 121 13.30 -6.05 -11.62
CA LEU A 121 14.26 -6.47 -10.60
C LEU A 121 14.26 -8.00 -10.60
N ASP A 122 15.38 -8.63 -10.95
CA ASP A 122 15.67 -10.07 -11.03
C ASP A 122 14.46 -11.01 -10.81
N PRO A 123 14.10 -11.92 -11.75
CA PRO A 123 13.05 -12.93 -11.51
C PRO A 123 13.27 -13.79 -10.24
N ASN A 124 14.48 -13.79 -9.66
CA ASN A 124 14.82 -14.42 -8.39
C ASN A 124 14.80 -13.47 -7.16
N LEU A 125 14.37 -12.22 -7.32
CA LEU A 125 14.20 -11.29 -6.19
C LEU A 125 12.94 -11.69 -5.41
N GLU A 126 13.11 -12.59 -4.44
CA GLU A 126 12.01 -13.16 -3.63
C GLU A 126 11.34 -12.14 -2.70
N ALA A 127 12.01 -11.02 -2.39
CA ALA A 127 11.50 -9.97 -1.52
C ALA A 127 12.12 -8.61 -1.86
N PHE A 128 11.38 -7.54 -1.55
CA PHE A 128 11.91 -6.18 -1.39
C PHE A 128 11.98 -5.90 0.11
N ASP A 129 13.02 -5.19 0.54
CA ASP A 129 13.12 -4.72 1.91
C ASP A 129 12.10 -3.58 2.12
N VAL A 130 11.17 -3.82 3.04
CA VAL A 130 10.27 -2.80 3.59
C VAL A 130 11.07 -2.07 4.64
N PHE A 131 11.47 -0.84 4.35
CA PHE A 131 12.16 -0.01 5.32
C PHE A 131 11.12 0.83 6.05
N GLY A 132 11.07 0.70 7.38
CA GLY A 132 10.41 1.69 8.22
C GLY A 132 11.43 2.76 8.58
N ASP A 133 11.13 4.02 8.30
CA ASP A 133 12.00 5.15 8.66
C ASP A 133 11.93 5.50 10.17
N GLY A 134 11.08 4.81 10.95
CA GLY A 134 10.84 5.12 12.36
C GLY A 134 10.39 6.57 12.61
N ALA A 135 9.77 7.22 11.61
CA ALA A 135 9.43 8.65 11.59
C ALA A 135 10.64 9.61 11.58
N THR A 136 11.82 9.15 11.17
CA THR A 136 13.03 9.99 11.07
C THR A 136 13.16 10.71 9.72
N GLY A 137 12.29 10.40 8.74
CA GLY A 137 12.39 10.92 7.37
C GLY A 137 13.62 10.43 6.62
N THR A 138 14.35 9.46 7.17
CA THR A 138 15.57 8.90 6.59
C THR A 138 15.45 7.39 6.55
N VAL A 139 15.47 6.82 5.35
CA VAL A 139 15.55 5.37 5.16
C VAL A 139 17.01 4.98 5.31
N ASP A 140 17.36 4.27 6.38
CA ASP A 140 18.70 3.71 6.55
C ASP A 140 18.91 2.54 5.58
N TYR A 141 20.06 2.55 4.89
CA TYR A 141 20.43 1.69 3.76
C TYR A 141 21.27 0.47 4.17
#